data_AF-A0A8J7S685-F1
#
_entry.id   AF-A0A8J7S685-F1
#
_cell.length_a   1.000
_cell.length_b   1.000
_cell.length_c   1.000
_cell.angle_alpha   90.00
_cell.angle_beta   90.00
_cell.angle_gamma   90.00
#
_symmetry.space_group_name_H-M   'P 1'
#
loop_
_entity.id
_entity.type
_entity.pdbx_description
1 polymer ?
#
loop_
_entity_poly.entity_id
_entity_poly.type
_entity_poly.pdbx_seq_one_letter_code
_entity_poly.pdbx_strand_id
1 'polypeptide(L)'
;MVKTLPQPDVYPVRYPVLLCHGYGTIAGFVTPSPLHHVCMQMRKHGVMAFAPNIVPYARIEVRSAEWLKILGRIMLETSAPRVNIIAYSMGGLDIRHMVHKHNLADVVASVTTICTPHRGSSLAETALNTPKIIRDQLLNITNMMGNKVYPDIPSDADGALHQLTRKHINESFNKKITDVPGIPYFSFSSACGKGTSHKINTPLRYFNNIIYENEGVNDGFVSKESAVYGDHIRPTYLSHLELIKLGLMREHRKEWLHFWRDVMNLLVEAKL
;
A
#
# COMPACT_ATOMS: atom_id res chain seq x y z
N MET A 1 -14.66 -39.02 -3.29
CA MET A 1 -14.21 -38.75 -1.90
C MET A 1 -14.24 -37.25 -1.66
N VAL A 2 -15.11 -36.79 -0.76
CA VAL A 2 -15.04 -35.40 -0.24
C VAL A 2 -13.80 -35.34 0.65
N LYS A 3 -12.76 -34.62 0.23
CA LYS A 3 -11.61 -34.38 1.10
C LYS A 3 -12.09 -33.55 2.28
N THR A 4 -11.71 -33.94 3.51
CA THR A 4 -11.86 -33.08 4.68
C THR A 4 -11.27 -31.70 4.35
N LEU A 5 -12.03 -30.63 4.57
CA LEU A 5 -11.52 -29.28 4.44
C LEU A 5 -10.73 -28.99 5.74
N PRO A 6 -9.38 -28.95 5.72
CA PRO A 6 -8.65 -28.63 6.94
C PRO A 6 -8.99 -27.20 7.36
N GLN A 7 -9.25 -27.02 8.66
CA GLN A 7 -9.39 -25.70 9.27
C GLN A 7 -8.11 -24.89 8.97
N PRO A 8 -8.20 -23.63 8.49
CA PRO A 8 -7.01 -22.81 8.33
C PRO A 8 -6.38 -22.48 9.68
N ASP A 9 -5.04 -22.32 9.69
CA ASP A 9 -4.29 -21.90 10.88
C ASP A 9 -4.83 -20.56 11.43
N VAL A 10 -4.83 -20.38 12.74
CA VAL A 10 -5.25 -19.11 13.38
C VAL A 10 -4.02 -18.30 13.76
N TYR A 11 -4.06 -16.99 13.49
CA TYR A 11 -2.99 -16.05 13.81
C TYR A 11 -3.48 -15.13 14.93
N PRO A 12 -3.02 -15.30 16.18
CA PRO A 12 -3.54 -14.58 17.34
C PRO A 12 -2.96 -13.15 17.43
N VAL A 13 -3.22 -12.33 16.41
CA VAL A 13 -2.87 -10.91 16.41
C VAL A 13 -3.67 -10.19 17.49
N ARG A 14 -2.98 -9.42 18.35
CA ARG A 14 -3.55 -8.82 19.57
C ARG A 14 -4.47 -7.64 19.27
N TYR A 15 -4.09 -6.78 18.33
CA TYR A 15 -4.86 -5.60 17.96
C TYR A 15 -5.50 -5.74 16.58
N PRO A 16 -6.65 -5.09 16.32
CA PRO A 16 -7.25 -5.10 14.99
C PRO A 16 -6.29 -4.57 13.92
N VAL A 17 -6.51 -4.98 12.68
CA VAL A 17 -5.68 -4.59 11.53
C VAL A 17 -6.46 -3.64 10.63
N LEU A 18 -5.93 -2.44 10.42
CA LEU A 18 -6.40 -1.51 9.40
C LEU A 18 -5.51 -1.61 8.15
N LEU A 19 -6.12 -2.00 7.02
CA LEU A 19 -5.49 -2.08 5.71
C LEU A 19 -5.73 -0.77 4.93
N CYS A 20 -4.65 -0.07 4.61
CA CYS A 20 -4.69 1.23 3.92
C CYS A 20 -4.19 1.10 2.48
N HIS A 21 -5.07 1.30 1.50
CA HIS A 21 -4.72 1.23 0.08
C HIS A 21 -3.96 2.49 -0.39
N GLY A 22 -3.22 2.35 -1.49
CA GLY A 22 -2.48 3.46 -2.11
C GLY A 22 -3.24 4.18 -3.21
N TYR A 23 -2.47 4.74 -4.15
CA TYR A 23 -2.94 5.45 -5.34
C TYR A 23 -3.67 4.48 -6.28
N GLY A 24 -4.85 4.85 -6.77
CA GLY A 24 -5.55 4.08 -7.80
C GLY A 24 -6.86 3.43 -7.38
N THR A 25 -7.76 3.32 -8.36
CA THR A 25 -9.08 2.67 -8.24
C THR A 25 -9.17 1.31 -8.91
N ILE A 26 -8.08 0.77 -9.47
CA ILE A 26 -8.18 -0.35 -10.45
C ILE A 26 -8.92 -1.57 -9.87
N ALA A 27 -8.84 -1.79 -8.56
CA ALA A 27 -9.58 -2.86 -7.88
C ALA A 27 -10.97 -2.43 -7.34
N GLY A 28 -11.26 -1.14 -7.19
CA GLY A 28 -12.52 -0.59 -6.69
C GLY A 28 -13.72 -0.78 -7.63
N PHE A 29 -13.48 -1.07 -8.91
CA PHE A 29 -14.53 -1.44 -9.86
C PHE A 29 -14.97 -2.91 -9.77
N VAL A 30 -14.16 -3.76 -9.14
CA VAL A 30 -14.37 -5.21 -9.09
C VAL A 30 -14.60 -5.69 -7.66
N THR A 31 -14.05 -4.97 -6.68
CA THR A 31 -14.10 -5.32 -5.26
C THR A 31 -14.40 -4.09 -4.42
N PRO A 32 -14.99 -4.26 -3.21
CA PRO A 32 -15.30 -3.15 -2.33
C PRO A 32 -14.09 -2.36 -1.86
N SER A 33 -12.86 -2.84 -2.05
CA SER A 33 -11.61 -2.14 -1.73
C SER A 33 -10.43 -2.77 -2.45
N PRO A 34 -9.38 -2.01 -2.84
CA PRO A 34 -8.17 -2.60 -3.37
C PRO A 34 -7.53 -3.68 -2.50
N LEU A 35 -7.70 -3.59 -1.17
CA LEU A 35 -7.17 -4.57 -0.24
C LEU A 35 -8.23 -5.58 0.23
N HIS A 36 -9.38 -5.66 -0.44
CA HIS A 36 -10.47 -6.56 -0.06
C HIS A 36 -10.03 -8.03 0.02
N HIS A 37 -9.32 -8.54 -0.99
CA HIS A 37 -8.87 -9.94 -0.98
C HIS A 37 -7.83 -10.24 0.11
N VAL A 38 -6.98 -9.27 0.42
CA VAL A 38 -6.03 -9.35 1.53
C VAL A 38 -6.78 -9.40 2.86
N CYS A 39 -7.76 -8.52 3.03
CA CYS A 39 -8.64 -8.49 4.20
C CYS A 39 -9.36 -9.83 4.41
N MET A 40 -9.94 -10.41 3.36
CA MET A 40 -10.61 -11.70 3.44
C MET A 40 -9.63 -12.83 3.77
N GLN A 41 -8.40 -12.76 3.26
CA GLN A 41 -7.36 -13.72 3.58
C GLN A 41 -6.96 -13.64 5.07
N MET A 42 -6.83 -12.44 5.64
CA MET A 42 -6.56 -12.25 7.07
C MET A 42 -7.71 -12.74 7.94
N ARG A 43 -8.96 -12.39 7.59
CA ARG A 43 -10.16 -12.82 8.33
C ARG A 43 -10.34 -14.34 8.31
N LYS A 44 -10.00 -15.01 7.21
CA LYS A 44 -9.98 -16.48 7.12
C LYS A 44 -9.07 -17.12 8.18
N HIS A 45 -8.03 -16.40 8.61
CA HIS A 45 -7.03 -16.81 9.58
C HIS A 45 -7.31 -16.26 10.99
N GLY A 46 -8.53 -15.77 11.25
CA GLY A 46 -8.96 -15.31 12.59
C GLY A 46 -8.56 -13.87 12.93
N VAL A 47 -7.95 -13.13 12.01
CA VAL A 47 -7.51 -11.75 12.26
C VAL A 47 -8.67 -10.78 12.05
N MET A 48 -8.90 -9.89 13.02
CA MET A 48 -9.87 -8.79 12.93
C MET A 48 -9.34 -7.68 12.00
N ALA A 49 -9.49 -7.87 10.69
CA ALA A 49 -8.98 -6.96 9.67
C ALA A 49 -10.08 -6.10 9.02
N PHE A 50 -9.74 -4.87 8.63
CA PHE A 50 -10.60 -3.90 7.95
C PHE A 50 -9.88 -3.36 6.71
N ALA A 51 -10.58 -3.28 5.57
CA ALA A 51 -10.07 -2.66 4.33
C ALA A 51 -11.10 -1.67 3.78
N PRO A 52 -11.26 -0.50 4.43
CA PRO A 52 -12.12 0.57 3.92
C PRO A 52 -11.47 1.29 2.73
N ASN A 53 -12.24 2.12 2.05
CA ASN A 53 -11.77 2.98 0.97
C ASN A 53 -11.81 4.44 1.37
N ILE A 54 -10.89 5.19 0.78
CA ILE A 54 -10.88 6.65 0.77
C ILE A 54 -10.78 7.14 -0.67
N VAL A 55 -10.76 8.47 -0.84
CA VAL A 55 -10.48 9.10 -2.13
C VAL A 55 -9.21 8.50 -2.78
N PRO A 56 -9.31 7.93 -3.99
CA PRO A 56 -8.24 7.14 -4.59
C PRO A 56 -7.10 7.98 -5.19
N TYR A 57 -7.40 9.22 -5.53
CA TYR A 57 -6.47 10.17 -6.15
C TYR A 57 -6.60 11.50 -5.42
N ALA A 58 -5.70 11.77 -4.48
CA ALA A 58 -5.61 13.06 -3.83
C ALA A 58 -4.24 13.20 -3.19
N ARG A 59 -3.92 14.42 -2.73
CA ARG A 59 -2.71 14.68 -1.97
C ARG A 59 -2.68 13.90 -0.65
N ILE A 60 -1.48 13.59 -0.17
CA ILE A 60 -1.17 12.86 1.06
C ILE A 60 -1.92 13.47 2.25
N GLU A 61 -1.99 14.79 2.36
CA GLU A 61 -2.66 15.48 3.46
C GLU A 61 -4.17 15.20 3.46
N VAL A 62 -4.80 15.20 2.28
CA VAL A 62 -6.24 14.92 2.12
C VAL A 62 -6.52 13.46 2.47
N ARG A 63 -5.73 12.54 1.91
CA ARG A 63 -5.87 11.10 2.14
C ARG A 63 -5.61 10.72 3.60
N SER A 64 -4.59 11.32 4.20
CA SER A 64 -4.25 11.18 5.62
C SER A 64 -5.40 11.59 6.54
N ALA A 65 -6.12 12.68 6.22
CA ALA A 65 -7.26 13.12 7.01
C ALA A 65 -8.44 12.12 6.95
N GLU A 66 -8.66 11.50 5.79
CA GLU A 66 -9.68 10.45 5.64
C GLU A 66 -9.31 9.19 6.42
N TRP A 67 -8.04 8.75 6.36
CA TRP A 67 -7.58 7.63 7.17
C TRP A 67 -7.72 7.88 8.68
N LEU A 68 -7.52 9.12 9.14
CA LEU A 68 -7.72 9.48 10.54
C LEU A 68 -9.18 9.31 10.97
N LYS A 69 -10.14 9.74 10.13
CA LYS A 69 -11.58 9.54 10.40
C LYS A 69 -11.93 8.05 10.49
N ILE A 70 -11.41 7.26 9.56
CA ILE A 70 -11.58 5.80 9.54
C ILE A 70 -10.98 5.15 10.78
N LEU A 71 -9.77 5.55 11.18
CA LEU A 71 -9.12 5.08 12.38
C LEU A 71 -9.99 5.33 13.60
N GLY A 72 -10.48 6.57 13.78
CA GLY A 72 -11.38 6.91 14.88
C GLY A 72 -12.64 6.06 14.92
N ARG A 73 -13.24 5.78 13.75
CA ARG A 73 -14.40 4.90 13.62
C ARG A 73 -14.09 3.46 14.03
N ILE A 74 -12.97 2.89 13.56
CA ILE A 74 -12.57 1.52 13.90
C ILE A 74 -12.30 1.40 15.40
N MET A 75 -11.60 2.38 15.99
CA MET A 75 -11.33 2.40 17.43
C MET A 75 -12.63 2.42 18.24
N LEU A 76 -13.61 3.23 17.82
CA LEU A 76 -14.92 3.30 18.46
C LEU A 76 -15.71 1.98 18.32
N GLU A 77 -15.79 1.43 17.11
CA GLU A 77 -16.58 0.21 16.82
C GLU A 77 -15.98 -1.05 17.45
N THR A 78 -14.66 -1.12 17.57
CA THR A 78 -13.97 -2.30 18.14
C THR A 78 -13.71 -2.18 19.63
N SER A 79 -13.73 -0.96 20.19
CA SER A 79 -13.27 -0.67 21.55
C SER A 79 -11.84 -1.18 21.84
N ALA A 80 -11.05 -1.44 20.79
CA ALA A 80 -9.67 -1.87 20.94
C ALA A 80 -8.81 -0.69 21.41
N PRO A 81 -7.84 -0.91 22.31
CA PRO A 81 -7.00 0.17 22.82
C PRO A 81 -5.99 0.68 21.78
N ARG A 82 -5.64 -0.15 20.79
CA ARG A 82 -4.73 0.16 19.69
C ARG A 82 -5.12 -0.57 18.41
N VAL A 83 -4.51 -0.18 17.30
CA VAL A 83 -4.63 -0.83 15.97
C VAL A 83 -3.25 -1.09 15.35
N ASN A 84 -3.13 -2.17 14.58
CA ASN A 84 -2.02 -2.39 13.64
C ASN A 84 -2.39 -1.83 12.28
N ILE A 85 -1.52 -0.99 11.70
CA ILE A 85 -1.76 -0.44 10.36
C ILE A 85 -0.85 -1.15 9.36
N ILE A 86 -1.44 -1.72 8.32
CA ILE A 86 -0.70 -2.23 7.16
C ILE A 86 -1.06 -1.38 5.96
N ALA A 87 -0.08 -0.66 5.42
CA ALA A 87 -0.29 0.34 4.40
C ALA A 87 0.45 -0.03 3.11
N TYR A 88 -0.27 -0.06 2.00
CA TYR A 88 0.26 -0.46 0.70
C TYR A 88 0.52 0.75 -0.19
N SER A 89 1.66 0.75 -0.90
CA SER A 89 2.00 1.78 -1.89
C SER A 89 1.92 3.19 -1.28
N MET A 90 1.28 4.16 -1.94
CA MET A 90 1.07 5.53 -1.41
C MET A 90 0.44 5.56 -0.01
N GLY A 91 -0.33 4.53 0.37
CA GLY A 91 -0.96 4.44 1.69
C GLY A 91 0.06 4.55 2.83
N GLY A 92 1.28 4.03 2.65
CA GLY A 92 2.33 4.15 3.67
C GLY A 92 2.81 5.59 3.88
N LEU A 93 2.74 6.44 2.85
CA LEU A 93 3.03 7.88 2.99
C LEU A 93 1.88 8.60 3.70
N ASP A 94 0.63 8.26 3.35
CA ASP A 94 -0.57 8.78 4.03
C ASP A 94 -0.51 8.49 5.54
N ILE A 95 -0.16 7.26 5.90
CA ILE A 95 -0.10 6.83 7.31
C ILE A 95 1.08 7.45 8.04
N ARG A 96 2.27 7.54 7.43
CA ARG A 96 3.40 8.27 8.02
C ARG A 96 3.04 9.73 8.31
N HIS A 97 2.37 10.40 7.37
CA HIS A 97 1.87 11.75 7.59
C HIS A 97 0.86 11.82 8.74
N MET A 98 -0.13 10.93 8.73
CA MET A 98 -1.19 10.87 9.75
C MET A 98 -0.63 10.68 11.16
N VAL A 99 0.21 9.66 11.37
CA VAL A 99 0.74 9.35 12.70
C VAL A 99 1.64 10.47 13.21
N HIS A 100 2.47 11.05 12.35
CA HIS A 100 3.34 12.17 12.70
C HIS A 100 2.54 13.42 13.10
N LYS A 101 1.55 13.81 12.28
CA LYS A 101 0.79 15.05 12.52
C LYS A 101 -0.10 15.00 13.75
N HIS A 102 -0.57 13.82 14.12
CA HIS A 102 -1.52 13.65 15.22
C HIS A 102 -0.94 12.93 16.44
N ASN A 103 0.37 12.66 16.45
CA ASN A 103 1.10 11.98 17.54
C ASN A 103 0.40 10.71 18.04
N LEU A 104 0.08 9.79 17.13
CA LEU A 104 -0.83 8.67 17.38
C LEU A 104 -0.22 7.47 18.10
N ALA A 105 0.88 7.64 18.84
CA ALA A 105 1.60 6.54 19.50
C ALA A 105 0.73 5.79 20.55
N ASP A 106 -0.27 6.45 21.12
CA ASP A 106 -1.15 5.84 22.11
C ASP A 106 -2.16 4.85 21.50
N VAL A 107 -2.54 5.05 20.23
CA VAL A 107 -3.60 4.31 19.54
C VAL A 107 -3.10 3.47 18.36
N VAL A 108 -1.89 3.71 17.86
CA VAL A 108 -1.27 2.92 16.79
C VAL A 108 -0.23 2.00 17.40
N ALA A 109 -0.47 0.69 17.33
CA ALA A 109 0.44 -0.33 17.83
C ALA A 109 1.63 -0.57 16.90
N SER A 110 1.43 -0.45 15.58
CA SER A 110 2.49 -0.56 14.58
C SER A 110 2.09 0.03 13.24
N VAL A 111 3.10 0.36 12.42
CA VAL A 111 2.93 0.70 11.01
C VAL A 111 3.80 -0.23 10.18
N THR A 112 3.16 -1.07 9.36
CA THR A 112 3.85 -1.93 8.38
C THR A 112 3.58 -1.40 6.97
N THR A 113 4.61 -1.02 6.24
CA THR A 113 4.46 -0.57 4.85
C THR A 113 4.78 -1.68 3.86
N ILE A 114 4.03 -1.75 2.76
CA ILE A 114 4.22 -2.76 1.72
C ILE A 114 4.40 -2.02 0.40
N CYS A 115 5.63 -2.07 -0.12
CA CYS A 115 6.01 -1.46 -1.39
C CYS A 115 5.65 0.04 -1.47
N THR A 116 5.80 0.76 -0.37
CA THR A 116 5.57 2.20 -0.31
C THR A 116 6.76 2.96 -0.89
N PRO A 117 6.56 3.97 -1.77
CA PRO A 117 7.66 4.75 -2.33
C PRO A 117 8.22 5.77 -1.32
N HIS A 118 8.92 5.31 -0.29
CA HIS A 118 9.49 6.15 0.77
C HIS A 118 10.60 7.08 0.28
N ARG A 119 11.13 6.87 -0.93
CA ARG A 119 12.06 7.77 -1.63
C ARG A 119 11.48 8.26 -2.96
N GLY A 120 10.16 8.13 -3.15
CA GLY A 120 9.44 8.43 -4.40
C GLY A 120 9.63 7.37 -5.49
N SER A 121 9.13 7.65 -6.68
CA SER A 121 9.25 6.79 -7.86
C SER A 121 9.57 7.61 -9.11
N SER A 122 10.58 7.16 -9.88
CA SER A 122 10.92 7.71 -11.20
C SER A 122 9.79 7.54 -12.21
N LEU A 123 8.86 6.60 -11.98
CA LEU A 123 7.68 6.46 -12.81
C LEU A 123 6.75 7.67 -12.68
N ALA A 124 6.61 8.24 -11.48
CA ALA A 124 5.82 9.46 -11.28
C ALA A 124 6.43 10.65 -12.03
N GLU A 125 7.75 10.78 -12.04
CA GLU A 125 8.47 11.81 -12.79
C GLU A 125 8.30 11.63 -14.30
N THR A 126 8.36 10.38 -14.78
CA THR A 126 8.10 10.05 -16.19
C THR A 126 6.67 10.39 -16.59
N ALA A 127 5.68 10.11 -15.73
CA ALA A 127 4.30 10.50 -15.95
C ALA A 127 4.14 12.03 -16.07
N LEU A 128 4.84 12.79 -15.23
CA LEU A 128 4.81 14.26 -15.27
C LEU A 128 5.53 14.86 -16.49
N ASN A 129 6.54 14.17 -17.02
CA ASN A 129 7.29 14.57 -18.23
C ASN A 129 6.59 14.18 -19.54
N THR A 130 5.45 13.49 -19.48
CA THR A 130 4.62 13.20 -20.66
C THR A 130 4.14 14.51 -21.29
N PRO A 131 4.04 14.61 -22.65
CA PRO A 131 3.58 15.83 -23.31
C PRO A 131 2.27 16.36 -22.70
N LYS A 132 2.23 17.66 -22.40
CA LYS A 132 1.17 18.29 -21.59
C LYS A 132 -0.24 17.92 -22.05
N ILE A 133 -0.49 17.91 -23.37
CA ILE A 133 -1.81 17.57 -23.94
C ILE A 133 -2.22 16.14 -23.54
N ILE A 134 -1.32 15.17 -23.67
CA ILE A 134 -1.57 13.77 -23.32
C ILE A 134 -1.73 13.63 -21.81
N ARG A 135 -0.86 14.28 -21.03
CA ARG A 135 -0.89 14.25 -19.57
C ARG A 135 -2.21 14.80 -19.04
N ASP A 136 -2.63 15.98 -19.50
CA ASP A 136 -3.86 16.65 -19.06
C ASP A 136 -5.10 15.79 -19.40
N GLN A 137 -5.11 15.14 -20.58
CA GLN A 137 -6.16 14.19 -20.94
C GLN A 137 -6.22 12.97 -20.00
N LEU A 138 -5.07 12.35 -19.70
CA LEU A 138 -4.99 11.20 -18.79
C LEU A 138 -5.40 11.58 -17.36
N LEU A 139 -4.97 12.75 -16.88
CA LEU A 139 -5.34 13.29 -15.57
C LEU A 139 -6.85 13.53 -15.48
N ASN A 140 -7.46 14.12 -16.52
CA ASN A 140 -8.90 14.33 -16.56
C ASN A 140 -9.69 13.02 -16.50
N ILE A 141 -9.26 11.99 -17.25
CA ILE A 141 -9.89 10.66 -17.21
C ILE A 141 -9.73 10.04 -15.81
N THR A 142 -8.54 10.15 -15.22
CA THR A 142 -8.25 9.61 -13.89
C THR A 142 -9.11 10.27 -12.82
N ASN A 143 -9.23 11.60 -12.85
CA ASN A 143 -10.09 12.36 -11.94
C ASN A 143 -11.57 11.99 -12.13
N MET A 144 -12.04 11.86 -13.36
CA MET A 144 -13.42 11.44 -13.65
C MET A 144 -13.72 10.04 -13.10
N MET A 145 -12.79 9.09 -13.29
CA MET A 145 -12.91 7.75 -12.73
C MET A 145 -12.90 7.78 -11.20
N GLY A 146 -12.02 8.56 -10.59
CA GLY A 146 -11.94 8.73 -9.14
C GLY A 146 -13.23 9.28 -8.56
N ASN A 147 -13.76 10.37 -9.13
CA ASN A 147 -15.00 11.00 -8.69
C ASN A 147 -16.22 10.09 -8.87
N LYS A 148 -16.21 9.20 -9.86
CA LYS A 148 -17.27 8.20 -10.04
C LYS A 148 -17.24 7.12 -8.95
N VAL A 149 -16.05 6.73 -8.49
CA VAL A 149 -15.87 5.70 -7.46
C VAL A 149 -16.02 6.27 -6.05
N TYR A 150 -15.58 7.52 -5.84
CA TYR A 150 -15.60 8.22 -4.56
C TYR A 150 -16.03 9.68 -4.78
N PRO A 151 -17.35 9.97 -4.77
CA PRO A 151 -17.87 11.29 -5.13
C PRO A 151 -17.73 12.35 -4.03
N ASP A 152 -17.54 11.93 -2.77
CA ASP A 152 -17.57 12.84 -1.62
C ASP A 152 -16.38 13.79 -1.57
N ILE A 153 -15.24 13.40 -2.16
CA ILE A 153 -14.02 14.21 -2.21
C ILE A 153 -13.52 14.28 -3.66
N PRO A 154 -13.33 15.49 -4.21
CA PRO A 154 -12.80 15.65 -5.55
C PRO A 154 -11.42 15.01 -5.71
N SER A 155 -11.24 14.29 -6.80
CA SER A 155 -9.97 13.70 -7.17
C SER A 155 -8.96 14.76 -7.63
N ASP A 156 -7.72 14.63 -7.16
CA ASP A 156 -6.55 15.43 -7.56
C ASP A 156 -5.40 14.48 -7.96
N ALA A 157 -5.53 13.84 -9.13
CA ALA A 157 -4.52 12.93 -9.66
C ALA A 157 -3.18 13.63 -9.95
N ASP A 158 -3.22 14.91 -10.33
CA ASP A 158 -2.02 15.70 -10.62
C ASP A 158 -1.23 15.98 -9.34
N GLY A 159 -1.89 16.49 -8.30
CA GLY A 159 -1.28 16.72 -7.00
C GLY A 159 -0.74 15.43 -6.38
N ALA A 160 -1.47 14.33 -6.50
CA ALA A 160 -1.01 13.01 -6.06
C ALA A 160 0.24 12.54 -6.80
N LEU A 161 0.31 12.67 -8.14
CA LEU A 161 1.51 12.33 -8.91
C LEU A 161 2.73 13.17 -8.51
N HIS A 162 2.55 14.49 -8.34
CA HIS A 162 3.62 15.37 -7.86
C HIS A 162 4.18 14.91 -6.52
N GLN A 163 3.31 14.47 -5.60
CA GLN A 163 3.73 14.01 -4.28
C GLN A 163 4.36 12.61 -4.28
N LEU A 164 4.27 11.85 -5.37
CA LEU A 164 4.95 10.56 -5.53
C LEU A 164 6.34 10.67 -6.19
N THR A 165 6.72 11.87 -6.65
CA THR A 165 8.06 12.09 -7.24
C THR A 165 9.18 11.93 -6.21
N ARG A 166 10.37 11.51 -6.65
CA ARG A 166 11.54 11.38 -5.77
C ARG A 166 11.92 12.74 -5.21
N LYS A 167 11.86 13.79 -6.03
CA LYS A 167 12.10 15.17 -5.60
C LYS A 167 11.19 15.56 -4.43
N HIS A 168 9.87 15.45 -4.58
CA HIS A 168 8.95 15.83 -3.51
C HIS A 168 9.18 15.03 -2.24
N ILE A 169 9.30 13.69 -2.37
CA ILE A 169 9.44 12.82 -1.20
C ILE A 169 10.73 13.11 -0.42
N ASN A 170 11.88 13.23 -1.11
CA ASN A 170 13.16 13.42 -0.42
C ASN A 170 13.39 14.87 0.02
N GLU A 171 12.93 15.85 -0.74
CA GLU A 171 13.22 17.25 -0.45
C GLU A 171 12.16 17.95 0.40
N SER A 172 10.93 17.42 0.44
CA SER A 172 9.81 18.03 1.17
C SER A 172 9.20 17.11 2.21
N PHE A 173 8.78 15.90 1.83
CA PHE A 173 8.05 14.99 2.72
C PHE A 173 8.94 14.45 3.84
N ASN A 174 10.03 13.75 3.52
CA ASN A 174 10.91 13.11 4.50
C ASN A 174 11.66 14.12 5.39
N LYS A 175 11.83 15.37 4.95
CA LYS A 175 12.41 16.43 5.80
C LYS A 175 11.46 16.91 6.90
N LYS A 176 10.14 16.77 6.68
CA LYS A 176 9.11 17.27 7.61
C LYS A 176 8.45 16.15 8.41
N ILE A 177 8.35 14.96 7.84
CA ILE A 177 7.62 13.83 8.40
C ILE A 177 8.60 12.78 8.89
N THR A 178 8.79 12.76 10.20
CA THR A 178 9.64 11.80 10.92
C THR A 178 8.81 10.73 11.61
N ASP A 179 9.46 9.62 11.96
CA ASP A 179 8.85 8.57 12.77
C ASP A 179 8.46 9.10 14.14
N VAL A 180 7.36 8.55 14.67
CA VAL A 180 6.84 8.89 16.00
C VAL A 180 7.44 7.91 17.01
N PRO A 181 8.15 8.39 18.04
CA PRO A 181 8.67 7.52 19.10
C PRO A 181 7.55 6.69 19.73
N GLY A 182 7.82 5.41 19.96
CA GLY A 182 6.86 4.47 20.55
C GLY A 182 6.00 3.70 19.52
N ILE A 183 6.05 4.05 18.24
CA ILE A 183 5.47 3.24 17.16
C ILE A 183 6.59 2.45 16.47
N PRO A 184 6.53 1.11 16.42
CA PRO A 184 7.41 0.31 15.57
C PRO A 184 6.99 0.43 14.10
N TYR A 185 7.98 0.62 13.23
CA TYR A 185 7.81 0.73 11.78
C TYR A 185 8.48 -0.46 11.09
N PHE A 186 7.71 -1.21 10.32
CA PHE A 186 8.19 -2.34 9.52
C PHE A 186 7.98 -2.07 8.04
N SER A 187 8.75 -2.72 7.18
CA SER A 187 8.49 -2.68 5.75
C SER A 187 8.77 -3.98 5.02
N PHE A 188 8.03 -4.17 3.93
CA PHE A 188 8.29 -5.16 2.90
C PHE A 188 8.46 -4.45 1.56
N SER A 189 9.51 -4.83 0.83
CA SER A 189 9.73 -4.41 -0.56
C SER A 189 9.36 -5.53 -1.53
N SER A 190 9.43 -5.27 -2.83
CA SER A 190 9.34 -6.35 -3.83
C SER A 190 10.37 -6.16 -4.95
N ALA A 191 10.72 -7.27 -5.59
CA ALA A 191 11.76 -7.37 -6.60
C ALA A 191 11.35 -8.39 -7.69
N CYS A 192 10.85 -7.92 -8.83
CA CYS A 192 10.46 -8.79 -9.94
C CYS A 192 10.74 -8.14 -11.30
N GLY A 193 10.66 -8.94 -12.37
CA GLY A 193 10.92 -8.46 -13.73
C GLY A 193 12.40 -8.28 -14.00
N LYS A 194 12.77 -7.17 -14.66
CA LYS A 194 14.12 -6.90 -15.13
C LYS A 194 15.14 -6.94 -14.00
N GLY A 195 16.25 -7.64 -14.21
CA GLY A 195 17.31 -7.85 -13.22
C GLY A 195 17.00 -8.92 -12.16
N THR A 196 15.96 -9.73 -12.35
CA THR A 196 15.59 -10.84 -11.44
C THR A 196 15.27 -12.11 -12.22
N SER A 197 15.23 -13.26 -11.54
CA SER A 197 14.69 -14.52 -12.07
C SER A 197 13.15 -14.61 -12.00
N HIS A 198 12.48 -13.62 -11.41
CA HIS A 198 11.05 -13.64 -11.16
C HIS A 198 10.31 -12.84 -12.24
N LYS A 199 9.27 -13.43 -12.82
CA LYS A 199 8.52 -12.78 -13.90
C LYS A 199 7.67 -11.63 -13.37
N ILE A 200 7.37 -10.69 -14.24
CA ILE A 200 6.35 -9.66 -14.02
C ILE A 200 5.31 -9.75 -15.14
N ASN A 201 4.06 -9.42 -14.84
CA ASN A 201 2.99 -9.38 -15.85
C ASN A 201 3.40 -8.54 -17.06
N THR A 202 3.13 -9.03 -18.27
CA THR A 202 3.53 -8.36 -19.53
C THR A 202 3.16 -6.87 -19.59
N PRO A 203 1.94 -6.43 -19.19
CA PRO A 203 1.59 -5.01 -19.20
C PRO A 203 2.47 -4.13 -18.29
N LEU A 204 3.01 -4.69 -17.20
CA LEU A 204 3.85 -3.96 -16.25
C LEU A 204 5.33 -3.92 -16.66
N ARG A 205 5.75 -4.70 -17.66
CA ARG A 205 7.15 -4.73 -18.13
C ARG A 205 7.65 -3.36 -18.57
N TYR A 206 6.79 -2.56 -19.19
CA TYR A 206 7.16 -1.21 -19.63
C TYR A 206 7.53 -0.31 -18.43
N PHE A 207 6.66 -0.24 -17.42
CA PHE A 207 6.92 0.54 -16.20
C PHE A 207 8.09 -0.01 -15.39
N ASN A 208 8.19 -1.34 -15.29
CA ASN A 208 9.30 -2.03 -14.64
C ASN A 208 10.65 -1.68 -15.26
N ASN A 209 10.72 -1.61 -16.60
CA ASN A 209 11.95 -1.23 -17.29
C ASN A 209 12.32 0.24 -17.04
N ILE A 210 11.35 1.17 -17.06
CA ILE A 210 11.63 2.59 -16.77
C ILE A 210 12.25 2.75 -15.39
N ILE A 211 11.65 2.13 -14.37
CA ILE A 211 12.18 2.21 -13.01
C ILE A 211 13.53 1.50 -12.93
N TYR A 212 13.72 0.39 -13.65
CA TYR A 212 15.00 -0.34 -13.65
C TYR A 212 16.16 0.52 -14.12
N GLU A 213 15.98 1.29 -15.20
CA GLU A 213 17.04 2.19 -15.70
C GLU A 213 17.38 3.32 -14.72
N ASN A 214 16.44 3.72 -13.87
CA ASN A 214 16.59 4.90 -13.00
C ASN A 214 16.90 4.57 -11.53
N GLU A 215 16.49 3.39 -11.07
CA GLU A 215 16.45 3.00 -9.66
C GLU A 215 16.79 1.51 -9.43
N GLY A 216 16.94 0.71 -10.48
CA GLY A 216 17.21 -0.72 -10.39
C GLY A 216 15.98 -1.59 -10.13
N VAL A 217 16.21 -2.74 -9.49
CA VAL A 217 15.19 -3.78 -9.30
C VAL A 217 13.94 -3.22 -8.59
N ASN A 218 12.76 -3.57 -9.09
CA ASN A 218 11.49 -2.96 -8.68
C ASN A 218 10.30 -3.91 -8.86
N ASP A 219 9.12 -3.45 -8.48
CA ASP A 219 7.87 -4.22 -8.54
C ASP A 219 6.92 -3.81 -9.68
N GLY A 220 7.38 -2.92 -10.57
CA GLY A 220 6.62 -2.30 -11.65
C GLY A 220 6.15 -0.88 -11.37
N PHE A 221 6.15 -0.42 -10.11
CA PHE A 221 5.75 0.95 -9.73
C PHE A 221 6.72 1.61 -8.73
N VAL A 222 7.35 0.81 -7.87
CA VAL A 222 8.23 1.27 -6.80
C VAL A 222 9.50 0.43 -6.81
N SER A 223 10.66 1.09 -6.74
CA SER A 223 11.95 0.40 -6.61
C SER A 223 12.07 -0.30 -5.26
N LYS A 224 12.79 -1.43 -5.24
CA LYS A 224 13.04 -2.19 -4.00
C LYS A 224 13.62 -1.26 -2.93
N GLU A 225 14.60 -0.44 -3.30
CA GLU A 225 15.29 0.49 -2.40
C GLU A 225 14.38 1.62 -1.90
N SER A 226 13.51 2.17 -2.75
CA SER A 226 12.53 3.16 -2.31
C SER A 226 11.53 2.59 -1.30
N ALA A 227 11.29 1.28 -1.32
CA ALA A 227 10.39 0.60 -0.39
C ALA A 227 11.00 0.23 0.98
N VAL A 228 12.33 0.28 1.14
CA VAL A 228 12.99 -0.04 2.42
C VAL A 228 12.76 1.09 3.43
N TYR A 229 12.16 0.77 4.59
CA TYR A 229 11.85 1.73 5.66
C TYR A 229 11.73 1.06 7.03
N GLY A 230 12.12 1.77 8.10
CA GLY A 230 12.13 1.21 9.45
C GLY A 230 12.88 -0.12 9.51
N ASP A 231 12.33 -1.09 10.24
CA ASP A 231 12.81 -2.46 10.25
C ASP A 231 12.30 -3.19 9.00
N HIS A 232 13.13 -3.19 7.95
CA HIS A 232 12.83 -3.91 6.71
C HIS A 232 12.96 -5.42 6.93
N ILE A 233 11.87 -6.14 6.70
CA ILE A 233 11.78 -7.57 7.02
C ILE A 233 12.41 -8.41 5.92
N ARG A 234 11.92 -8.26 4.68
CA ARG A 234 12.45 -8.91 3.47
C ARG A 234 11.75 -8.41 2.20
N PRO A 235 12.33 -8.66 1.01
CA PRO A 235 11.59 -8.57 -0.23
C PRO A 235 10.62 -9.76 -0.43
N THR A 236 9.57 -9.54 -1.23
CA THR A 236 8.86 -10.59 -1.99
C THR A 236 9.17 -10.46 -3.49
N TYR A 237 8.54 -11.30 -4.30
CA TYR A 237 8.77 -11.41 -5.74
C TYR A 237 7.49 -11.22 -6.56
N LEU A 238 6.48 -10.62 -5.94
CA LEU A 238 5.19 -10.30 -6.54
C LEU A 238 5.23 -8.90 -7.15
N SER A 239 4.61 -8.70 -8.32
CA SER A 239 4.47 -7.33 -8.82
C SER A 239 3.60 -6.47 -7.89
N HIS A 240 3.68 -5.15 -8.02
CA HIS A 240 2.90 -4.20 -7.24
C HIS A 240 1.42 -4.59 -7.24
N LEU A 241 0.84 -4.87 -8.42
CA LEU A 241 -0.57 -5.22 -8.56
C LEU A 241 -0.89 -6.63 -8.05
N GLU A 242 0.05 -7.57 -8.15
CA GLU A 242 -0.15 -8.93 -7.64
C GLU A 242 -0.33 -8.96 -6.12
N LEU A 243 0.32 -8.05 -5.39
CA LEU A 243 0.17 -7.92 -3.92
C LEU A 243 -1.30 -7.70 -3.52
N ILE A 244 -2.04 -6.94 -4.33
CA ILE A 244 -3.47 -6.69 -4.14
C ILE A 244 -4.37 -7.66 -4.94
N LYS A 245 -3.78 -8.76 -5.43
CA LYS A 245 -4.44 -9.83 -6.20
C LYS A 245 -4.98 -9.39 -7.56
N LEU A 246 -4.52 -8.26 -8.09
CA LEU A 246 -4.87 -7.79 -9.42
C LEU A 246 -3.86 -8.33 -10.43
N GLY A 247 -4.34 -9.11 -11.41
CA GLY A 247 -3.47 -9.75 -12.40
C GLY A 247 -2.59 -10.86 -11.84
N LEU A 248 -2.92 -11.42 -10.67
CA LEU A 248 -2.13 -12.47 -10.01
C LEU A 248 -1.93 -13.70 -10.92
N MET A 249 -0.68 -13.93 -11.31
CA MET A 249 -0.33 -15.06 -12.16
C MET A 249 -0.54 -16.38 -11.41
N ARG A 250 -0.95 -17.43 -12.14
CA ARG A 250 -1.26 -18.73 -11.54
C ARG A 250 -0.06 -19.30 -10.77
N GLU A 251 1.15 -19.15 -11.31
CA GLU A 251 2.40 -19.58 -10.69
C GLU A 251 2.73 -18.82 -9.39
N HIS A 252 2.27 -17.57 -9.25
CA HIS A 252 2.53 -16.71 -8.09
C HIS A 252 1.51 -16.85 -6.96
N ARG A 253 0.45 -17.65 -7.12
CA ARG A 253 -0.59 -17.79 -6.09
C ARG A 253 -0.09 -18.31 -4.75
N LYS A 254 0.89 -19.23 -4.77
CA LYS A 254 1.49 -19.75 -3.53
C LYS A 254 2.32 -18.68 -2.83
N GLU A 255 3.14 -17.95 -3.59
CA GLU A 255 3.92 -16.82 -3.08
C GLU A 255 3.02 -15.76 -2.45
N TRP A 256 1.91 -15.39 -3.10
CA TRP A 256 0.94 -14.45 -2.55
C TRP A 256 0.36 -14.91 -1.20
N LEU A 257 -0.01 -16.19 -1.08
CA LEU A 257 -0.52 -16.75 0.17
C LEU A 257 0.55 -16.78 1.26
N HIS A 258 1.79 -17.15 0.92
CA HIS A 258 2.90 -17.16 1.87
C HIS A 258 3.27 -15.76 2.34
N PHE A 259 3.37 -14.79 1.42
CA PHE A 259 3.67 -13.41 1.75
C PHE A 259 2.69 -12.84 2.78
N TRP A 260 1.38 -12.97 2.56
CA TRP A 260 0.39 -12.44 3.50
C TRP A 260 0.31 -13.22 4.82
N ARG A 261 0.74 -14.49 4.85
CA ARG A 261 0.94 -15.23 6.10
C ARG A 261 2.13 -14.69 6.88
N ASP A 262 3.24 -14.41 6.21
CA ASP A 262 4.42 -13.84 6.85
C ASP A 262 4.14 -12.44 7.42
N VAL A 263 3.31 -11.64 6.75
CA VAL A 263 2.84 -10.36 7.29
C VAL A 263 2.03 -10.54 8.57
N MET A 264 1.18 -11.59 8.67
CA MET A 264 0.46 -11.88 9.91
C MET A 264 1.39 -12.45 11.00
N ASN A 265 2.36 -13.30 10.63
CA ASN A 265 3.36 -13.83 11.55
C ASN A 265 4.20 -12.71 12.18
N LEU A 266 4.59 -11.71 11.40
CA LEU A 266 5.29 -10.52 11.91
C LEU A 266 4.52 -9.88 13.07
N LEU A 267 3.21 -9.67 12.91
CA LEU A 267 2.39 -9.07 13.97
C LEU A 267 2.34 -9.96 15.22
N VAL A 268 2.17 -11.27 15.03
CA VAL A 268 2.15 -12.25 16.14
C VAL A 268 3.49 -12.27 16.88
N GLU A 269 4.61 -12.35 16.17
CA GLU A 269 5.96 -12.42 16.75
C GLU A 269 6.33 -11.13 17.50
N ALA A 270 5.92 -9.98 16.97
CA ALA A 270 6.08 -8.68 17.61
C ALA A 270 5.12 -8.44 18.79
N LYS A 271 4.22 -9.40 19.09
CA LYS A 271 3.19 -9.33 20.15
C LYS A 271 2.21 -8.16 19.97
N LEU A 272 1.93 -7.85 18.71
CA LEU A 272 1.05 -6.79 18.23
C LEU A 272 -0.33 -7.31 17.86
#